data_AF-A0A4Q5YF30-F1
#
_entry.id   AF-A0A4Q5YF30-F1
#
_cell.length_a   1.000
_cell.length_b   1.000
_cell.length_c   1.000
_cell.angle_alpha   90.00
_cell.angle_beta   90.00
_cell.angle_gamma   90.00
#
_symmetry.space_group_name_H-M   'P 1'
#
loop_
_entity.id
_entity.type
_entity.pdbx_description
1 polymer ?
#
loop_
_entity_poly.entity_id
_entity_poly.type
_entity_poly.pdbx_seq_one_letter_code
_entity_poly.pdbx_strand_id
1 'polypeptide(L)' 'MVIMQKSIQSVDQYISQFSGDTQKRLRQLRVTIKKAAPQAEESISYGMPAYKLHGALVYFASHQNHIGFYPVPSGIKAF' A
#
# COMPACT_ATOMS: atom_id res chain seq x y z
N MET A 1 8.87 26.29 16.23
CA MET A 1 8.59 24.92 16.69
C MET A 1 8.53 24.04 15.46
N VAL A 2 9.53 23.19 15.22
CA VAL A 2 9.49 22.26 14.08
C VAL A 2 8.58 21.10 14.48
N ILE A 3 7.47 20.93 13.77
CA ILE A 3 6.57 19.81 13.99
C ILE A 3 7.29 18.57 13.45
N MET A 4 7.78 17.71 14.34
CA MET A 4 8.44 16.47 13.95
C MET A 4 7.39 15.55 13.32
N GLN A 5 7.30 15.55 11.98
CA GLN A 5 6.41 14.66 11.24
C GLN A 5 6.84 13.22 11.50
N LYS A 6 6.01 12.48 12.24
CA LYS A 6 6.24 11.06 12.50
C LYS A 6 6.19 10.30 11.17
N SER A 7 7.33 9.72 10.77
CA SER A 7 7.39 8.93 9.55
C SER A 7 6.50 7.69 9.68
N ILE A 8 5.76 7.37 8.61
CA ILE A 8 4.96 6.14 8.54
C ILE A 8 5.93 4.97 8.36
N GLN A 9 5.91 4.02 9.29
CA GLN A 9 6.85 2.90 9.30
C GLN A 9 6.21 1.56 8.89
N SER A 10 4.88 1.47 8.88
CA SER A 10 4.17 0.25 8.49
C SER A 10 2.87 0.53 7.75
N VAL A 11 2.38 -0.47 7.02
CA VAL A 11 1.08 -0.37 6.32
C VAL A 11 -0.07 -0.28 7.31
N ASP A 12 0.03 -0.87 8.49
CA ASP A 12 -0.94 -0.68 9.57
C ASP A 12 -1.04 0.79 9.99
N GLN A 13 0.11 1.44 10.20
CA GLN A 13 0.16 2.87 10.50
C GLN A 13 -0.42 3.69 9.36
N TYR A 14 -0.08 3.38 8.11
CA TYR A 14 -0.65 4.05 6.93
C TYR A 14 -2.18 3.95 6.91
N ILE A 15 -2.73 2.74 7.02
CA ILE A 15 -4.17 2.49 6.99
C ILE A 15 -4.89 3.16 8.17
N SER A 16 -4.26 3.25 9.33
CA SER A 16 -4.86 3.89 10.51
C SER A 16 -5.08 5.40 10.37
N GLN A 17 -4.45 6.05 9.39
CA GLN A 17 -4.65 7.47 9.10
C GLN A 17 -6.00 7.76 8.42
N PHE A 18 -6.64 6.72 7.88
CA PHE A 18 -7.92 6.84 7.19
C PHE A 18 -9.04 6.24 8.05
N SER A 19 -10.26 6.68 7.79
CA SER A 19 -11.48 6.16 8.41
C SER A 19 -12.53 5.81 7.34
N GLY A 20 -13.66 5.25 7.77
CA GLY A 20 -14.78 4.95 6.89
C GLY A 20 -14.45 4.00 5.74
N ASP A 21 -15.00 4.28 4.57
CA ASP A 21 -14.89 3.40 3.41
C ASP A 21 -13.49 3.36 2.81
N THR A 22 -12.73 4.44 2.89
CA THR A 22 -11.32 4.47 2.47
C THR A 22 -10.50 3.46 3.27
N GLN A 23 -10.63 3.47 4.61
CA GLN A 23 -9.92 2.51 5.45
C GLN A 23 -10.33 1.07 5.13
N LYS A 24 -11.62 0.80 4.96
CA LYS A 24 -12.13 -0.54 4.60
C LYS A 24 -11.54 -1.03 3.28
N ARG A 25 -11.52 -0.18 2.24
CA ARG A 25 -10.97 -0.53 0.92
C ARG A 25 -9.46 -0.76 0.96
N LEU A 26 -8.70 0.05 1.71
CA LEU A 26 -7.26 -0.18 1.89
C LEU A 26 -6.98 -1.50 2.61
N ARG A 27 -7.75 -1.85 3.65
CA ARG A 27 -7.66 -3.16 4.32
C ARG A 27 -7.99 -4.31 3.36
N GLN A 28 -9.05 -4.15 2.57
CA GLN A 28 -9.43 -5.15 1.58
C GLN A 28 -8.31 -5.38 0.56
N LEU A 29 -7.70 -4.30 0.05
CA LEU A 29 -6.61 -4.37 -0.91
C LEU A 29 -5.38 -5.08 -0.32
N ARG A 30 -4.98 -4.75 0.92
CA ARG A 30 -3.92 -5.44 1.66
C ARG A 30 -4.20 -6.95 1.79
N VAL A 31 -5.42 -7.32 2.18
CA VAL A 31 -5.82 -8.73 2.31
C VAL A 31 -5.74 -9.44 0.96
N THR A 32 -6.25 -8.80 -0.11
CA THR A 32 -6.20 -9.36 -1.46
C THR A 32 -4.77 -9.60 -1.92
N ILE A 33 -3.86 -8.64 -1.73
CA ILE A 33 -2.45 -8.79 -2.10
C ILE A 33 -1.79 -9.92 -1.29
N LYS A 34 -1.98 -9.96 0.03
CA LYS A 34 -1.42 -11.03 0.87
C LYS A 34 -1.95 -12.42 0.53
N LYS A 35 -3.20 -12.54 0.10
CA LYS A 35 -3.77 -13.81 -0.38
C LYS A 35 -3.16 -14.23 -1.73
N ALA A 36 -2.98 -13.29 -2.64
CA ALA A 36 -2.44 -13.56 -3.98
C ALA A 36 -0.93 -13.82 -3.97
N ALA A 37 -0.19 -13.15 -3.07
CA ALA A 37 1.26 -13.28 -2.92
C ALA A 37 1.63 -13.43 -1.43
N PRO A 38 1.42 -14.62 -0.82
CA PRO A 38 1.64 -14.84 0.61
C PRO A 38 3.09 -14.64 1.07
N GLN A 39 4.04 -14.77 0.15
CA GLN A 39 5.46 -14.58 0.40
C GLN A 39 5.92 -13.13 0.16
N ALA A 40 5.03 -12.23 -0.24
CA ALA A 40 5.40 -10.84 -0.46
C ALA A 40 5.68 -10.13 0.87
N GLU A 41 6.81 -9.43 0.93
CA GLU A 41 7.18 -8.57 2.05
C GLU A 41 6.43 -7.25 1.98
N GLU A 42 5.89 -6.84 3.13
CA GLU A 42 5.16 -5.59 3.29
C GLU A 42 6.11 -4.50 3.80
N SER A 43 6.09 -3.33 3.17
CA SER A 43 6.95 -2.19 3.51
C SER A 43 6.28 -0.86 3.24
N ILE A 44 6.92 0.23 3.67
CA ILE A 44 6.58 1.60 3.26
C ILE A 44 7.70 2.12 2.36
N SER A 45 7.33 2.66 1.19
CA SER A 45 8.25 3.30 0.26
C SER A 45 7.57 4.52 -0.34
N TYR A 46 8.29 5.63 -0.48
CA TYR A 46 7.73 6.91 -0.93
C TYR A 46 6.47 7.36 -0.14
N GLY A 47 6.40 7.01 1.15
CA GLY A 47 5.26 7.34 2.02
C GLY A 47 4.00 6.50 1.80
N MET A 48 4.06 5.43 1.00
CA MET A 48 2.92 4.56 0.71
C MET A 48 3.23 3.06 0.89
N PRO A 49 2.21 2.22 1.10
CA PRO A 49 2.32 0.76 1.09
C PRO A 49 3.00 0.22 -0.16
N ALA A 50 3.99 -0.64 0.05
CA ALA A 50 4.76 -1.30 -1.00
C ALA A 50 4.93 -2.80 -0.67
N TYR A 51 4.68 -3.64 -1.66
CA TYR A 51 4.82 -5.10 -1.56
C TYR A 51 5.93 -5.56 -2.47
N LYS A 52 6.78 -6.44 -1.96
CA LYS A 52 7.93 -6.96 -2.68
C LYS A 52 7.92 -8.47 -2.71
N LEU A 53 8.12 -9.06 -3.88
CA LEU A 53 8.31 -10.49 -4.06
C LEU A 53 9.39 -10.67 -5.14
N HIS A 54 10.61 -10.98 -4.72
CA HIS A 54 11.80 -11.01 -5.58
C HIS A 54 12.10 -9.68 -6.31
N GLY A 55 11.61 -8.56 -5.76
CA GLY A 55 11.60 -7.25 -6.40
C GLY A 55 10.33 -6.49 -6.05
N ALA A 56 10.16 -5.27 -6.57
CA ALA A 56 8.90 -4.55 -6.40
C ALA A 56 7.77 -5.32 -7.11
N LEU A 57 6.67 -5.55 -6.40
CA LEU A 57 5.48 -6.22 -6.94
C LEU A 57 4.38 -5.20 -7.21
N VAL A 58 4.02 -4.43 -6.19
CA VAL A 58 2.94 -3.47 -6.27
C VAL A 58 3.01 -2.42 -5.16
N TYR A 59 2.54 -1.23 -5.47
CA TYR A 59 2.32 -0.14 -4.53
C TYR A 59 0.84 0.24 -4.53
N PHE A 60 0.36 0.81 -3.43
CA PHE A 60 -0.94 1.47 -3.44
C PHE A 60 -0.97 2.68 -2.52
N ALA A 61 -1.78 3.67 -2.87
CA ALA A 61 -1.95 4.88 -2.08
C ALA A 61 -3.40 5.37 -2.13
N SER A 62 -3.87 5.96 -1.04
CA SER A 62 -5.16 6.66 -1.03
C SER A 62 -4.99 8.07 -1.59
N HIS A 63 -5.91 8.45 -2.48
CA HIS A 63 -6.15 9.81 -2.94
C HIS A 63 -7.53 10.28 -2.47
N GLN A 64 -7.89 11.54 -2.73
CA GLN A 64 -9.16 12.13 -2.25
C GLN A 64 -10.40 11.31 -2.65
N ASN A 65 -10.43 10.83 -3.91
CA ASN A 65 -11.61 10.19 -4.49
C ASN A 65 -11.40 8.72 -4.88
N HIS A 66 -10.18 8.20 -4.79
CA HIS A 66 -9.84 6.86 -5.25
C HIS A 66 -8.63 6.29 -4.52
N ILE A 67 -8.37 4.99 -4.70
CA ILE A 67 -7.13 4.34 -4.30
C ILE A 67 -6.33 4.08 -5.57
N GLY A 68 -5.14 4.65 -5.65
CA GLY A 68 -4.18 4.35 -6.70
C GLY A 68 -3.58 2.97 -6.46
N PHE A 69 -3.57 2.13 -7.50
CA PHE A 69 -2.97 0.81 -7.51
C PHE A 69 -1.91 0.76 -8.61
N TYR A 70 -0.66 0.54 -8.23
CA TYR A 70 0.50 0.71 -9.11
C TYR A 70 1.29 -0.60 -9.18
N PRO A 71 0.88 -1.56 -10.03
CA PRO A 71 1.67 -2.75 -10.29
C PRO A 71 2.94 -2.36 -11.06
N VAL A 72 3.99 -3.18 -10.92
CA VAL A 72 5.19 -3.03 -11.76
C VAL A 72 4.89 -3.43 -13.22
N PRO A 73 5.76 -3.06 -14.20
CA PRO A 73 5.49 -3.26 -15.62
C PRO A 73 5.17 -4.71 -16.03
N SER A 74 5.72 -5.72 -15.34
CA SER A 74 5.39 -7.12 -15.60
C SER A 74 3.92 -7.43 -15.32
N GLY A 75 3.35 -6.85 -14.27
CA GLY A 75 1.92 -6.98 -13.96
C GLY A 75 1.05 -6.26 -14.99
N ILE A 76 1.47 -5.08 -15.45
CA ILE A 76 0.74 -4.33 -16.49
C ILE A 76 0.78 -5.08 -17.82
N LYS A 77 1.90 -5.70 -18.19
CA LYS A 77 2.01 -6.44 -19.46
C LYS A 77 1.10 -7.67 -19.50
N ALA A 78 0.76 -8.24 -18.35
CA ALA A 78 -0.01 -9.47 -18.27
C ALA A 78 -1.53 -9.28 -18.44
N PHE A 79 -2.05 -8.04 -18.35
CA PHE A 79 -3.49 -7.72 -18.31
C PHE A 79 -3.81 -6.44 -19.08
#